data_AF-A0A6A0HE16-F1
#
_entry.id   AF-A0A6A0HE16-F1
#
_cell.length_a   1.000
_cell.length_b   1.000
_cell.length_c   1.000
_cell.angle_alpha   90.00
_cell.angle_beta   90.00
_cell.angle_gamma   90.00
#
_symmetry.space_group_name_H-M   'P 1'
#
loop_
_entity.id
_entity.type
_entity.pdbx_description
1 polymer ?
#
loop_
_entity_poly.entity_id
_entity_poly.type
_entity_poly.pdbx_seq_one_letter_code
_entity_poly.pdbx_strand_id
1 'polypeptide(L)'
;MDKKCIAVLPCPGPVAEVTAVAGGNAALPCAVDGGRDDQTIMVLFYRGHSGTPIYRRVSEPPRSVKIFEEGVPTPRGSSGGSVGLVGPYMEGDVVSLRCEVLGGIPYPAVSWWYRGVPVPSSGTSRKGEVSSTSLDLPSLARRDLKSEVMCQALNTNTTEPLSASVLIDITCA
;
A
#
# COMPACT_ATOMS: atom_id res chain seq x y z
N MET A 1 -47.84 18.41 12.62
CA MET A 1 -48.29 17.17 11.99
C MET A 1 -47.60 17.14 10.64
N ASP A 2 -46.62 16.30 10.30
CA ASP A 2 -46.30 14.96 10.76
C ASP A 2 -44.79 14.73 10.83
N LYS A 3 -44.39 14.02 11.89
CA LYS A 3 -43.04 13.55 12.13
C LYS A 3 -42.78 12.33 11.25
N LYS A 4 -41.64 12.28 10.56
CA LYS A 4 -40.95 11.02 10.24
C LYS A 4 -39.45 11.25 10.17
N CYS A 5 -38.81 11.11 11.33
CA CYS A 5 -37.42 10.67 11.37
C CYS A 5 -37.42 9.19 10.97
N ILE A 6 -36.62 8.81 9.99
CA ILE A 6 -36.37 7.41 9.66
C ILE A 6 -34.91 7.14 10.00
N ALA A 7 -34.71 6.45 11.11
CA ALA A 7 -33.50 5.71 11.42
C ALA A 7 -33.94 4.25 11.54
N VAL A 8 -33.56 3.41 10.58
CA VAL A 8 -33.77 1.95 10.64
C VAL A 8 -32.57 1.22 10.01
N LEU A 9 -31.61 0.89 10.89
CA LEU A 9 -30.86 -0.38 11.04
C LEU A 9 -29.94 -0.89 9.88
N PRO A 10 -28.96 -1.76 10.21
CA PRO A 10 -27.62 -1.81 9.61
C PRO A 10 -27.64 -2.34 8.17
N CYS A 11 -26.88 -1.65 7.32
CA CYS A 11 -26.62 -1.88 5.90
C CYS A 11 -27.24 -3.16 5.29
N PRO A 12 -28.42 -3.09 4.64
CA PRO A 12 -28.96 -4.18 3.86
C PRO A 12 -28.27 -4.21 2.48
N GLY A 13 -27.19 -4.99 2.35
CA GLY A 13 -26.56 -5.29 1.06
C GLY A 13 -25.82 -4.12 0.37
N PRO A 14 -25.22 -4.36 -0.81
CA PRO A 14 -24.31 -3.41 -1.48
C PRO A 14 -25.00 -2.20 -2.12
N VAL A 15 -26.33 -2.08 -2.00
CA VAL A 15 -27.14 -1.04 -2.64
C VAL A 15 -27.98 -0.33 -1.58
N ALA A 16 -27.79 0.98 -1.45
CA ALA A 16 -28.57 1.84 -0.56
C ALA A 16 -29.16 3.03 -1.32
N GLU A 17 -30.45 3.28 -1.10
CA GLU A 17 -31.19 4.40 -1.67
C GLU A 17 -31.11 5.60 -0.72
N VAL A 18 -30.71 6.77 -1.23
CA VAL A 18 -30.59 8.01 -0.46
C VAL A 18 -31.54 9.07 -1.02
N THR A 19 -32.46 9.55 -0.18
CA THR A 19 -33.36 10.66 -0.51
C THR A 19 -32.81 11.98 0.06
N ALA A 20 -32.80 13.04 -0.75
CA ALA A 20 -32.39 14.39 -0.33
C ALA A 20 -33.33 15.47 -0.88
N VAL A 21 -33.34 16.64 -0.25
CA VAL A 21 -34.15 17.79 -0.67
C VAL A 21 -33.47 18.50 -1.84
N ALA A 22 -34.25 18.96 -2.82
CA ALA A 22 -33.72 19.73 -3.96
C ALA A 22 -32.96 20.98 -3.48
N GLY A 23 -31.70 21.13 -3.92
CA GLY A 23 -30.79 22.20 -3.47
C GLY A 23 -30.07 21.93 -2.15
N GLY A 24 -30.38 20.83 -1.46
CA GLY A 24 -29.67 20.37 -0.26
C GLY A 24 -28.55 19.39 -0.55
N ASN A 25 -27.76 19.06 0.47
CA ASN A 25 -26.67 18.09 0.40
C ASN A 25 -27.22 16.67 0.63
N ALA A 26 -26.78 15.71 -0.19
CA ALA A 26 -27.04 14.29 0.02
C ALA A 26 -25.78 13.61 0.61
N ALA A 27 -25.93 12.90 1.72
CA ALA A 27 -24.86 12.07 2.28
C ALA A 27 -24.97 10.67 1.66
N LEU A 28 -23.98 10.32 0.83
CA LEU A 28 -23.88 8.96 0.32
C LEU A 28 -23.53 8.00 1.47
N PRO A 29 -24.05 6.76 1.46
CA PRO A 29 -23.75 5.76 2.49
C PRO A 29 -22.23 5.56 2.64
N CYS A 30 -21.82 5.06 3.81
CA CYS A 30 -20.43 4.76 4.09
C CYS A 30 -19.83 3.82 3.03
N ALA A 31 -18.50 3.73 2.99
CA ALA A 31 -17.82 2.76 2.14
C ALA A 31 -18.44 1.38 2.37
N VAL A 32 -18.81 0.70 1.29
CA VAL A 32 -19.18 -0.72 1.35
C VAL A 32 -17.88 -1.43 1.69
N ASP A 33 -17.70 -1.77 2.96
CA ASP A 33 -16.64 -2.67 3.38
C ASP A 33 -17.15 -4.08 3.10
N GLY A 34 -16.76 -4.64 1.95
CA GLY A 34 -16.78 -6.09 1.81
C GLY A 34 -15.94 -6.65 2.96
N GLY A 35 -16.46 -7.64 3.69
CA GLY A 35 -15.87 -8.11 4.94
C GLY A 35 -14.42 -8.57 4.78
N ARG A 36 -13.82 -9.14 5.84
CA ARG A 36 -12.39 -9.54 5.91
C ARG A 36 -11.86 -10.42 4.75
N ASP A 37 -12.73 -10.91 3.87
CA ASP A 37 -12.41 -11.77 2.72
C ASP A 37 -12.84 -11.19 1.35
N ASP A 38 -13.70 -10.16 1.30
CA ASP A 38 -14.22 -9.57 0.06
C ASP A 38 -13.72 -8.14 -0.12
N GLN A 39 -12.73 -7.95 -0.98
CA GLN A 39 -12.18 -6.63 -1.26
C GLN A 39 -13.13 -5.80 -2.14
N THR A 40 -13.50 -4.60 -1.67
CA THR A 40 -14.24 -3.64 -2.51
C THR A 40 -13.28 -2.85 -3.40
N ILE A 41 -13.40 -3.07 -4.72
CA ILE A 41 -12.50 -2.50 -5.76
C ILE A 41 -13.11 -1.23 -6.40
N MET A 42 -14.44 -1.12 -6.41
CA MET A 42 -15.12 -0.01 -7.09
C MET A 42 -16.43 0.35 -6.41
N VAL A 43 -16.61 1.66 -6.17
CA VAL A 43 -17.86 2.24 -5.67
C VAL A 43 -18.40 3.22 -6.71
N LEU A 44 -19.63 2.97 -7.16
CA LEU A 44 -20.35 3.79 -8.14
C LEU A 44 -21.68 4.26 -7.56
N PHE A 45 -21.99 5.55 -7.71
CA PHE A 45 -23.34 6.07 -7.44
C PHE A 45 -23.94 6.65 -8.71
N TYR A 46 -25.22 6.41 -8.92
CA TYR A 46 -25.99 6.85 -10.09
C TYR A 46 -27.14 7.78 -9.67
N ARG A 47 -27.55 8.66 -10.57
CA ARG A 47 -28.74 9.51 -10.39
C ARG A 47 -29.82 9.08 -11.39
N GLY A 48 -30.92 8.52 -10.89
CA GLY A 48 -32.03 8.04 -11.73
C GLY A 48 -31.58 6.92 -12.67
N HIS A 49 -31.99 6.98 -13.94
CA HIS A 49 -31.65 5.99 -14.98
C HIS A 49 -30.51 6.44 -15.90
N SER A 50 -29.76 7.47 -15.51
CA SER A 50 -28.54 7.88 -16.22
C SER A 50 -27.57 6.70 -16.17
N GLY A 51 -27.32 6.02 -17.29
CA GLY A 51 -26.35 4.92 -17.38
C GLY A 51 -24.90 5.32 -17.03
N THR A 52 -24.65 6.61 -16.78
CA THR A 52 -23.37 7.17 -16.33
C THR A 52 -23.43 7.50 -14.82
N PRO A 53 -22.45 7.06 -14.01
CA PRO A 53 -22.42 7.34 -12.58
C PRO A 53 -22.04 8.79 -12.28
N ILE A 54 -22.61 9.34 -11.20
CA ILE A 54 -22.30 10.68 -10.67
C ILE A 54 -21.10 10.66 -9.71
N TYR A 55 -20.73 9.49 -9.19
CA TYR A 55 -19.57 9.32 -8.33
C TYR A 55 -18.89 7.99 -8.67
N ARG A 56 -17.56 8.03 -8.74
CA ARG A 56 -16.72 6.85 -8.97
C ARG A 56 -15.51 6.92 -8.05
N ARG A 57 -15.33 5.89 -7.23
CA ARG A 57 -14.11 5.64 -6.45
C ARG A 57 -13.57 4.27 -6.84
N VAL A 58 -12.28 4.20 -7.16
CA VAL A 58 -11.60 2.96 -7.56
C VAL A 58 -10.44 2.71 -6.59
N SER A 59 -10.30 1.46 -6.15
CA SER A 59 -9.21 0.95 -5.32
C SER A 59 -8.47 -0.17 -6.06
N GLU A 60 -7.26 0.10 -6.55
CA GLU A 60 -6.43 -0.88 -7.26
C GLU A 60 -5.20 -1.22 -6.42
N PRO A 61 -4.94 -2.47 -6.02
CA PRO A 61 -3.76 -2.81 -5.23
C PRO A 61 -2.45 -2.55 -6.00
N PRO A 62 -1.31 -2.39 -5.31
CA PRO A 62 -0.01 -2.28 -5.95
C PRO A 62 0.30 -3.55 -6.76
N ARG A 63 0.94 -3.39 -7.91
CA ARG A 63 1.25 -4.50 -8.83
C ARG A 63 2.57 -5.19 -8.49
N SER A 64 3.55 -4.44 -7.98
CA SER A 64 4.83 -5.01 -7.55
C SER A 64 5.53 -4.13 -6.51
N VAL A 65 6.26 -4.76 -5.60
CA VAL A 65 7.20 -4.13 -4.68
C VAL A 65 8.58 -4.74 -4.92
N LYS A 66 9.61 -3.91 -5.08
CA LYS A 66 10.99 -4.36 -5.27
C LYS A 66 11.94 -3.52 -4.41
N ILE A 67 12.94 -4.18 -3.84
CA ILE A 67 14.03 -3.54 -3.08
C ILE A 67 15.29 -3.58 -3.92
N PHE A 68 16.02 -2.47 -3.96
CA PHE A 68 17.25 -2.27 -4.68
C PHE A 68 18.31 -1.67 -3.76
N GLU A 69 19.58 -2.00 -4.00
CA GLU A 69 20.70 -1.31 -3.36
C GLU A 69 21.00 -0.01 -4.11
N GLU A 70 21.19 1.08 -3.35
CA GLU A 70 21.52 2.39 -3.92
C GLU A 70 22.90 2.32 -4.61
N GLY A 71 22.98 2.64 -5.91
CA GLY A 71 24.23 2.64 -6.67
C GLY A 71 24.60 1.31 -7.35
N VAL A 72 23.84 0.23 -7.13
CA VAL A 72 24.05 -1.06 -7.81
C VAL A 72 23.11 -1.19 -9.02
N PRO A 73 23.62 -1.39 -10.25
CA PRO A 73 22.77 -1.65 -11.41
C PRO A 73 22.02 -2.97 -11.23
N THR A 74 20.71 -2.96 -11.47
CA THR A 74 19.90 -4.17 -11.42
C THR A 74 20.34 -5.16 -12.51
N PRO A 75 20.54 -6.46 -12.19
CA PRO A 75 20.76 -7.47 -13.20
C PRO A 75 19.55 -7.53 -14.14
N ARG A 76 19.79 -7.49 -15.46
CA ARG A 76 18.74 -7.69 -16.47
C ARG A 76 18.27 -9.14 -16.39
N GLY A 77 17.27 -9.43 -15.56
CA GLY A 77 16.60 -10.75 -15.57
C GLY A 77 16.31 -11.41 -14.23
N SER A 78 16.20 -10.70 -13.10
CA SER A 78 15.73 -11.33 -11.86
C SER A 78 14.21 -11.51 -11.89
N SER A 79 13.77 -12.72 -12.26
CA SER A 79 12.38 -13.18 -12.09
C SER A 79 12.04 -13.20 -10.60
N GLY A 80 11.05 -12.39 -10.21
CA GLY A 80 10.60 -12.25 -8.83
C GLY A 80 10.14 -13.57 -8.23
N GLY A 81 10.53 -13.81 -6.98
CA GLY A 81 10.04 -14.93 -6.18
C GLY A 81 10.99 -15.42 -5.09
N SER A 82 12.27 -15.08 -5.14
CA SER A 82 13.22 -15.37 -4.05
C SER A 82 13.42 -14.13 -3.19
N VAL A 83 13.29 -14.28 -1.87
CA VAL A 83 13.82 -13.32 -0.89
C VAL A 83 15.24 -12.93 -1.34
N GLY A 84 15.42 -11.66 -1.70
CA GLY A 84 16.68 -11.19 -2.27
C GLY A 84 17.77 -11.17 -1.22
N LEU A 85 19.01 -11.47 -1.60
CA LEU A 85 20.17 -11.22 -0.75
C LEU A 85 20.74 -9.85 -1.14
N VAL A 86 21.04 -9.01 -0.15
CA VAL A 86 21.71 -7.71 -0.35
C VAL A 86 23.07 -7.74 0.35
N GLY A 87 24.09 -7.17 -0.29
CA GLY A 87 25.49 -7.35 0.11
C GLY A 87 26.28 -8.22 -0.89
N PRO A 88 27.47 -8.72 -0.51
CA PRO A 88 27.99 -8.79 0.85
C PRO A 88 28.48 -7.46 1.41
N TYR A 89 28.14 -7.17 2.67
CA TYR A 89 28.63 -6.01 3.42
C TYR A 89 29.71 -6.38 4.43
N MET A 90 30.44 -5.39 4.90
CA MET A 90 31.39 -5.50 6.01
C MET A 90 30.78 -4.96 7.31
N GLU A 91 31.30 -5.44 8.44
CA GLU A 91 31.00 -4.81 9.74
C GLU A 91 31.47 -3.35 9.72
N GLY A 92 30.58 -2.43 10.09
CA GLY A 92 30.85 -1.00 10.01
C GLY A 92 30.08 -0.29 8.91
N ASP A 93 29.67 -1.01 7.85
CA ASP A 93 29.08 -0.41 6.65
C ASP A 93 27.76 0.28 6.95
N VAL A 94 27.51 1.37 6.22
CA VAL A 94 26.22 2.07 6.17
C VAL A 94 25.55 1.67 4.86
N VAL A 95 24.35 1.10 4.97
CA VAL A 95 23.66 0.50 3.82
C VAL A 95 22.45 1.33 3.43
N SER A 96 22.39 1.75 2.17
CA SER A 96 21.27 2.50 1.61
C SER A 96 20.46 1.60 0.67
N LEU A 97 19.19 1.37 1.02
CA LEU A 97 18.25 0.59 0.23
C LEU A 97 17.14 1.47 -0.32
N ARG A 98 16.69 1.18 -1.53
CA ARG A 98 15.55 1.84 -2.18
C ARG A 98 14.45 0.82 -2.43
N CYS A 99 13.23 1.16 -2.05
CA CYS A 99 12.04 0.41 -2.40
C CYS A 99 11.30 1.13 -3.52
N GLU A 100 10.91 0.40 -4.56
CA GLU A 100 10.04 0.89 -5.62
C GLU A 100 8.76 0.06 -5.68
N VAL A 101 7.64 0.78 -5.68
CA VAL A 101 6.29 0.24 -5.70
C VAL A 101 5.61 0.69 -6.98
N LEU A 102 5.18 -0.25 -7.81
CA LEU A 102 4.50 0.03 -9.07
C LEU A 102 2.99 -0.13 -8.89
N GLY A 103 2.21 0.87 -9.29
CA GLY A 103 0.75 0.84 -9.23
C GLY A 103 0.20 1.27 -7.89
N GLY A 104 -1.08 1.00 -7.69
CA GLY A 104 -1.82 1.46 -6.53
C GLY A 104 -2.69 2.68 -6.85
N ILE A 105 -3.99 2.52 -6.70
CA ILE A 105 -4.95 3.63 -6.68
C ILE A 105 -5.78 3.51 -5.40
N PRO A 106 -5.82 4.49 -4.50
CA PRO A 106 -4.87 5.60 -4.39
C PRO A 106 -3.40 5.15 -4.29
N TYR A 107 -2.46 6.08 -4.36
CA TYR A 107 -1.04 5.73 -4.20
C TYR A 107 -0.80 5.09 -2.82
N PRO A 108 -0.04 3.97 -2.76
CA PRO A 108 0.15 3.25 -1.52
C PRO A 108 1.06 4.00 -0.56
N ALA A 109 0.77 3.88 0.74
CA ALA A 109 1.69 4.24 1.80
C ALA A 109 2.79 3.18 1.88
N VAL A 110 4.05 3.61 1.76
CA VAL A 110 5.21 2.72 1.79
C VAL A 110 5.92 2.86 3.13
N SER A 111 6.20 1.73 3.78
CA SER A 111 6.85 1.66 5.08
C SER A 111 7.95 0.61 5.10
N TRP A 112 8.95 0.82 5.95
CA TRP A 112 10.08 -0.08 6.11
C TRP A 112 10.07 -0.76 7.48
N TRP A 113 10.51 -2.02 7.48
CA TRP A 113 10.62 -2.85 8.67
C TRP A 113 12.00 -3.51 8.68
N TYR A 114 12.66 -3.47 9.82
CA TYR A 114 13.93 -4.12 10.06
C TYR A 114 13.80 -5.08 11.23
N ARG A 115 14.06 -6.37 11.01
CA ARG A 115 13.91 -7.44 12.02
C ARG A 115 12.50 -7.45 12.65
N GLY A 116 11.48 -7.15 11.84
CA GLY A 116 10.08 -7.06 12.28
C GLY A 116 9.71 -5.79 13.04
N VAL A 117 10.59 -4.79 13.12
CA VAL A 117 10.35 -3.49 13.79
C VAL A 117 10.25 -2.38 12.75
N PRO A 118 9.25 -1.49 12.81
CA PRO A 118 9.14 -0.38 11.87
C PRO A 118 10.31 0.59 12.06
N VAL A 119 10.93 1.00 10.95
CA VAL A 119 12.10 1.90 10.94
C VAL A 119 11.80 3.19 10.16
N PRO A 120 12.38 4.32 10.57
CA PRO A 120 12.22 5.58 9.83
C PRO A 120 12.88 5.47 8.45
N SER A 121 12.24 6.09 7.45
CA SER A 121 12.74 6.15 6.09
C SER A 121 12.62 7.56 5.53
N SER A 122 13.29 7.80 4.41
CA SER A 122 13.09 9.01 3.63
C SER A 122 11.65 9.12 3.14
N GLY A 123 11.18 10.35 2.91
CA GLY A 123 9.84 10.61 2.39
C GLY A 123 9.57 9.91 1.06
N THR A 124 8.32 9.52 0.83
CA THR A 124 7.93 8.84 -0.41
C THR A 124 7.97 9.80 -1.59
N SER A 125 8.85 9.52 -2.55
CA SER A 125 8.88 10.18 -3.85
C SER A 125 7.95 9.48 -4.83
N ARG A 126 7.44 10.21 -5.82
CA ARG A 126 6.49 9.69 -6.81
C ARG A 126 6.91 10.10 -8.21
N LYS A 127 6.94 9.14 -9.12
CA LYS A 127 7.24 9.36 -10.54
C LYS A 127 6.31 8.51 -11.40
N GLY A 128 5.28 9.14 -11.96
CA GLY A 128 4.23 8.43 -12.70
C GLY A 128 3.53 7.42 -11.80
N GLU A 129 3.55 6.15 -12.20
CA GLU A 129 2.93 5.05 -11.46
C GLU A 129 3.84 4.44 -10.38
N VAL A 130 5.06 4.97 -10.21
CA VAL A 130 6.04 4.43 -9.27
C VAL A 130 6.12 5.30 -8.02
N SER A 131 5.93 4.70 -6.85
CA SER A 131 6.21 5.29 -5.55
C SER A 131 7.51 4.72 -5.01
N SER A 132 8.44 5.57 -4.55
CA SER A 132 9.74 5.12 -4.04
C SER A 132 10.09 5.74 -2.70
N THR A 133 10.84 5.01 -1.88
CA THR A 133 11.37 5.47 -0.59
C THR A 133 12.72 4.82 -0.34
N SER A 134 13.58 5.51 0.42
CA SER A 134 14.92 5.04 0.76
C SER A 134 15.08 4.84 2.27
N LEU A 135 15.77 3.78 2.65
CA LEU A 135 16.13 3.42 4.02
C LEU A 135 17.65 3.39 4.14
N ASP A 136 18.19 4.10 5.12
CA ASP A 136 19.59 4.04 5.49
C ASP A 136 19.74 3.26 6.80
N LEU A 137 20.35 2.09 6.72
CA LEU A 137 20.73 1.30 7.88
C LEU A 137 22.08 1.80 8.41
N PRO A 138 22.16 2.13 9.71
CA PRO A 138 23.42 2.55 10.33
C PRO A 138 24.40 1.38 10.41
N SER A 139 25.61 1.68 10.88
CA SER A 139 26.74 0.77 11.02
C SER A 139 26.34 -0.69 11.33
N LEU A 140 26.46 -1.55 10.31
CA LEU A 140 26.11 -2.96 10.39
C LEU A 140 27.05 -3.70 11.34
N ALA A 141 26.49 -4.63 12.09
CA ALA A 141 27.25 -5.54 12.95
C ALA A 141 27.03 -6.99 12.54
N ARG A 142 27.94 -7.89 12.92
CA ARG A 142 27.82 -9.33 12.65
C ARG A 142 26.46 -9.94 12.98
N ARG A 143 25.81 -9.45 14.04
CA ARG A 143 24.47 -9.88 14.49
C ARG A 143 23.34 -9.53 13.51
N ASP A 144 23.65 -8.76 12.48
CA ASP A 144 22.72 -8.33 11.44
C ASP A 144 22.75 -9.29 10.23
N LEU A 145 23.65 -10.29 10.21
CA LEU A 145 23.68 -11.36 9.21
C LEU A 145 22.31 -12.07 9.13
N LYS A 146 21.79 -12.20 7.91
CA LYS A 146 20.46 -12.73 7.60
C LYS A 146 19.31 -12.01 8.32
N SER A 147 19.54 -10.78 8.78
CA SER A 147 18.43 -9.94 9.24
C SER A 147 17.57 -9.54 8.06
N GLU A 148 16.27 -9.66 8.25
CA GLU A 148 15.28 -9.31 7.24
C GLU A 148 15.02 -7.80 7.23
N VAL A 149 15.09 -7.22 6.03
CA VAL A 149 14.59 -5.89 5.72
C VAL A 149 13.38 -6.06 4.81
N MET A 150 12.24 -5.55 5.25
CA MET A 150 10.98 -5.64 4.52
C MET A 150 10.48 -4.23 4.15
N CYS A 151 10.11 -4.04 2.89
CA CYS A 151 9.35 -2.89 2.42
C CYS A 151 7.90 -3.31 2.23
N GLN A 152 6.97 -2.57 2.82
CA GLN A 152 5.54 -2.85 2.77
C GLN A 152 4.78 -1.69 2.14
N ALA A 153 3.92 -2.00 1.17
CA ALA A 153 3.06 -1.07 0.45
C ALA A 153 1.59 -1.31 0.79
N LEU A 154 0.98 -0.36 1.51
CA LEU A 154 -0.42 -0.38 1.92
C LEU A 154 -1.22 0.61 1.07
N ASN A 155 -2.10 0.13 0.20
CA ASN A 155 -2.98 1.02 -0.58
C ASN A 155 -4.22 1.45 0.21
N THR A 156 -4.99 0.48 0.71
CA THR A 156 -6.19 0.74 1.49
C THR A 156 -6.26 -0.23 2.67
N ASN A 157 -7.00 0.13 3.72
CA ASN A 157 -7.12 -0.70 4.92
C ASN A 157 -7.97 -1.98 4.71
N THR A 158 -8.41 -2.22 3.48
CA THR A 158 -9.21 -3.38 3.04
C THR A 158 -8.43 -4.33 2.13
N THR A 159 -7.21 -3.95 1.72
CA THR A 159 -6.32 -4.80 0.92
C THR A 159 -5.18 -5.34 1.77
N GLU A 160 -4.87 -6.63 1.63
CA GLU A 160 -3.59 -7.13 2.14
C GLU A 160 -2.45 -6.31 1.52
N PRO A 161 -1.52 -5.81 2.35
CA PRO A 161 -0.43 -4.99 1.85
C PRO A 161 0.54 -5.87 1.05
N LEU A 162 1.01 -5.34 -0.09
CA LEU A 162 2.05 -6.00 -0.85
C LEU A 162 3.41 -5.69 -0.23
N SER A 163 4.24 -6.70 0.01
CA SER A 163 5.56 -6.52 0.60
C SER A 163 6.65 -7.25 -0.18
N ALA A 164 7.88 -6.75 -0.07
CA ALA A 164 9.09 -7.43 -0.51
C ALA A 164 10.09 -7.47 0.65
N SER A 165 10.82 -8.57 0.74
CA SER A 165 11.85 -8.77 1.76
C SER A 165 13.20 -9.09 1.12
N VAL A 166 14.26 -8.59 1.76
CA VAL A 166 15.64 -8.97 1.50
C VAL A 166 16.34 -9.35 2.79
N LEU A 167 17.36 -10.19 2.67
CA LEU A 167 18.23 -10.60 3.78
C LEU A 167 19.59 -9.93 3.63
N ILE A 168 20.11 -9.39 4.72
CA ILE A 168 21.45 -8.79 4.78
C ILE A 168 22.50 -9.90 4.78
N ASP A 169 23.44 -9.85 3.84
CA ASP A 169 24.63 -10.67 3.86
C ASP A 169 25.83 -9.89 4.38
N ILE A 170 26.54 -10.48 5.34
CA ILE A 170 27.72 -9.88 5.97
C ILE A 170 28.88 -10.84 5.84
N THR A 171 29.93 -10.36 5.18
CA THR A 171 31.22 -11.05 5.10
C THR A 171 32.16 -10.56 6.18
N CYS A 172 32.94 -11.50 6.72
CA CYS A 172 33.99 -11.21 7.69
C CYS A 172 35.33 -11.17 6.94
N ALA A 173 36.08 -10.08 7.10
CA ALA A 173 37.48 -10.01 6.70
C ALA A 173 38.38 -10.47 7.85
#